data_AF-A0A9C7USL1-F1
#
_entry.id   AF-A0A9C7USL1-F1
#
_cell.length_a   1.000
_cell.length_b   1.000
_cell.length_c   1.000
_cell.angle_alpha   90.00
_cell.angle_beta   90.00
_cell.angle_gamma   90.00
#
_symmetry.space_group_name_H-M   'P 1'
#
loop_
_entity.id
_entity.type
_entity.pdbx_description
1 polymer ?
#
loop_
_entity_poly.entity_id
_entity_poly.type
_entity_poly.pdbx_seq_one_letter_code
_entity_poly.pdbx_strand_id
1 'polypeptide(L)'
;MSQQSLKRQVLQLYRDILRVAKTWKEPDEAQYIREEADRLFHQNKNVASQEEIEEKLFEGRTRLELGIHYKIPYPRPYHVVPGATGKTRDMIKPAYMASYDWDLSHSHTTREAKRPKTRFEEDFDEEDNPLQVRRKPRGYQVGTS
;
A
#
# COMPACT_ATOMS: atom_id res chain seq x y z
N MET A 1 -4.94 13.84 -27.68
CA MET A 1 -4.17 12.84 -28.48
C MET A 1 -5.14 11.97 -29.28
N SER A 2 -4.78 11.44 -30.45
CA SER A 2 -5.70 10.56 -31.21
C SER A 2 -5.71 9.12 -30.66
N GLN A 3 -6.84 8.42 -30.75
CA GLN A 3 -6.97 6.99 -30.33
C GLN A 3 -5.88 6.08 -30.91
N GLN A 4 -5.50 6.30 -32.18
CA GLN A 4 -4.41 5.56 -32.82
C GLN A 4 -3.04 5.83 -32.17
N SER A 5 -2.81 7.07 -31.71
CA SER A 5 -1.58 7.42 -30.99
C SER A 5 -1.51 6.77 -29.61
N LEU A 6 -2.63 6.62 -28.91
CA LEU A 6 -2.70 5.96 -27.61
C LEU A 6 -2.41 4.45 -27.73
N LYS A 7 -3.05 3.77 -28.69
CA LYS A 7 -2.79 2.34 -28.95
C LYS A 7 -1.30 2.06 -29.19
N ARG A 8 -0.62 2.93 -29.97
CA ARG A 8 0.82 2.82 -30.21
C ARG A 8 1.62 2.97 -28.91
N GLN A 9 1.27 3.92 -28.05
CA GLN A 9 1.93 4.13 -26.77
C GLN A 9 1.75 2.95 -25.81
N VAL A 10 0.54 2.39 -25.73
CA VAL A 10 0.24 1.20 -24.91
C VAL A 10 1.10 0.01 -25.35
N LEU A 11 1.13 -0.27 -26.65
CA LEU A 11 1.96 -1.36 -27.18
C LEU A 11 3.46 -1.11 -27.03
N GLN A 12 3.89 0.16 -27.08
CA GLN A 12 5.29 0.51 -26.85
C GLN A 12 5.68 0.23 -25.39
N LEU A 13 4.87 0.70 -24.44
CA LEU A 13 5.08 0.44 -23.02
C LEU A 13 5.15 -1.06 -22.71
N TYR A 14 4.20 -1.85 -23.23
CA TYR A 14 4.20 -3.30 -23.05
C TYR A 14 5.50 -3.95 -23.54
N ARG A 15 5.97 -3.58 -24.74
CA ARG A 15 7.24 -4.10 -25.29
C ARG A 15 8.45 -3.67 -24.45
N ASP A 16 8.44 -2.46 -23.93
CA ASP A 16 9.53 -1.97 -23.09
C ASP A 16 9.60 -2.73 -21.77
N ILE A 17 8.45 -3.03 -21.16
CA ILE A 17 8.38 -3.89 -19.97
C ILE A 17 8.95 -5.30 -20.27
N LEU A 18 8.55 -5.92 -21.39
CA LEU A 18 9.07 -7.24 -21.78
C LEU A 18 10.57 -7.22 -22.09
N ARG A 19 11.10 -6.14 -22.66
CA ARG A 19 12.55 -5.96 -22.86
C ARG A 19 13.29 -5.89 -21.53
N VAL A 20 12.76 -5.12 -20.58
CA VAL A 20 13.33 -5.04 -19.22
C VAL A 20 13.33 -6.40 -18.55
N ALA A 21 12.22 -7.14 -18.62
CA ALA A 21 12.14 -8.50 -18.11
C ALA A 21 13.17 -9.44 -18.74
N LYS A 22 13.46 -9.29 -20.05
CA LYS A 22 14.48 -10.09 -20.73
C LYS A 22 15.90 -9.81 -20.23
N THR A 23 16.20 -8.57 -19.87
CA THR A 23 17.52 -8.16 -19.36
C THR A 23 17.65 -8.19 -17.85
N TRP A 24 16.60 -8.60 -17.15
CA TRP A 24 16.59 -8.64 -15.70
C TRP A 24 17.48 -9.76 -15.17
N LYS A 25 18.18 -9.51 -14.07
CA LYS A 25 19.26 -10.38 -13.57
C LYS A 25 18.73 -11.69 -13.01
N GLU A 26 17.73 -11.60 -12.14
CA GLU A 26 17.16 -12.76 -11.45
C GLU A 26 16.03 -13.39 -12.28
N PRO A 27 16.07 -14.71 -12.58
CA PRO A 27 15.06 -15.36 -13.40
C PRO A 27 13.63 -15.28 -12.85
N ASP A 28 13.46 -15.46 -11.54
CA ASP A 28 12.16 -15.43 -10.88
C ASP A 28 11.54 -14.01 -10.94
N GLU A 29 12.36 -12.99 -10.75
CA GLU A 29 11.97 -11.59 -10.90
C GLU A 29 11.63 -11.24 -12.35
N ALA A 30 12.41 -11.75 -13.30
CA ALA A 30 12.12 -11.61 -14.71
C ALA A 30 10.77 -12.25 -15.08
N GLN A 31 10.46 -13.42 -14.53
CA GLN A 31 9.18 -14.09 -14.70
C GLN A 31 8.05 -13.26 -14.10
N TYR A 32 8.23 -12.76 -12.87
CA TYR A 32 7.26 -11.87 -12.22
C TYR A 32 6.90 -10.66 -13.08
N ILE A 33 7.90 -9.95 -13.63
CA ILE A 33 7.66 -8.77 -14.48
C ILE A 33 6.78 -9.14 -15.69
N ARG A 34 7.02 -10.30 -16.32
CA ARG A 34 6.24 -10.76 -17.50
C ARG A 34 4.80 -11.07 -17.11
N GLU A 35 4.62 -11.90 -16.09
CA GLU A 35 3.30 -12.34 -15.63
C GLU A 35 2.45 -11.17 -15.16
N GLU A 36 3.06 -10.22 -14.45
CA GLU A 36 2.37 -9.04 -13.98
C GLU A 36 1.98 -8.10 -15.13
N ALA A 37 2.87 -7.88 -16.10
CA ALA A 37 2.56 -7.12 -17.30
C ALA A 37 1.41 -7.77 -18.08
N ASP A 38 1.47 -9.08 -18.30
CA ASP A 38 0.42 -9.82 -18.99
C ASP A 38 -0.91 -9.69 -18.25
N ARG A 39 -0.92 -9.95 -16.95
CA ARG A 39 -2.13 -9.83 -16.11
C ARG A 39 -2.75 -8.45 -16.22
N LEU A 40 -1.98 -7.38 -16.01
CA LEU A 40 -2.50 -6.01 -15.98
C LEU A 40 -2.96 -5.54 -17.36
N PHE A 41 -2.21 -5.83 -18.43
CA PHE A 41 -2.64 -5.44 -19.78
C PHE A 41 -3.89 -6.21 -20.22
N HIS A 42 -4.02 -7.49 -19.84
CA HIS A 42 -5.25 -8.26 -20.11
C HIS A 42 -6.44 -7.75 -19.31
N GLN A 43 -6.25 -7.37 -18.03
CA GLN A 43 -7.31 -6.79 -17.20
C GLN A 43 -7.85 -5.47 -17.79
N ASN A 44 -6.97 -4.64 -18.36
CA ASN A 44 -7.33 -3.33 -18.91
C ASN A 44 -7.69 -3.36 -20.41
N LYS A 45 -7.79 -4.53 -21.05
CA LYS A 45 -7.98 -4.66 -22.52
C LYS A 45 -9.26 -4.01 -23.06
N ASN A 46 -10.27 -3.82 -22.20
CA ASN A 46 -11.57 -3.26 -22.55
C ASN A 46 -11.71 -1.78 -22.17
N VAL A 47 -10.67 -1.15 -21.63
CA VAL A 47 -10.67 0.27 -21.30
C VAL A 47 -10.75 1.07 -22.61
N ALA A 48 -11.81 1.88 -22.74
CA ALA A 48 -12.08 2.67 -23.94
C ALA A 48 -12.01 4.18 -23.71
N SER A 49 -12.08 4.62 -22.44
CA SER A 49 -11.94 6.03 -22.09
C SER A 49 -10.50 6.49 -22.33
N GLN A 50 -10.34 7.60 -23.05
CA GLN A 50 -9.03 8.18 -23.30
C GLN A 50 -8.31 8.57 -22.00
N GLU A 51 -9.04 9.15 -21.06
CA GLU A 51 -8.51 9.57 -19.76
C GLU A 51 -8.00 8.37 -18.97
N GLU A 52 -8.78 7.29 -18.89
CA GLU A 52 -8.37 6.06 -18.19
C GLU A 52 -7.15 5.42 -18.86
N ILE A 53 -7.05 5.43 -20.19
CA ILE A 53 -5.87 4.91 -20.90
C ILE A 53 -4.63 5.74 -20.55
N GLU A 54 -4.76 7.06 -20.49
CA GLU A 54 -3.67 7.97 -20.14
C GLU A 54 -3.22 7.77 -18.69
N GLU A 55 -4.15 7.57 -17.75
CA GLU A 55 -3.85 7.22 -16.36
C GLU A 55 -3.11 5.88 -16.25
N LYS A 56 -3.55 4.85 -16.97
CA LYS A 56 -2.88 3.53 -16.99
C LYS A 56 -1.49 3.60 -17.65
N LEU A 57 -1.33 4.42 -18.69
CA LEU A 57 -0.03 4.69 -19.29
C LEU A 57 0.91 5.38 -18.31
N PHE A 58 0.42 6.38 -17.59
CA PHE A 58 1.18 7.05 -16.55
C PHE A 58 1.61 6.06 -15.46
N GLU A 59 0.66 5.29 -14.94
CA GLU A 59 0.91 4.26 -13.93
C GLU A 59 2.02 3.30 -14.38
N GLY A 60 1.87 2.67 -15.55
CA GLY A 60 2.83 1.67 -16.03
C GLY A 60 4.22 2.25 -16.32
N ARG A 61 4.31 3.48 -16.85
CA ARG A 61 5.60 4.17 -17.08
C ARG A 61 6.32 4.46 -15.77
N THR A 62 5.61 5.04 -14.80
CA THR A 62 6.20 5.36 -13.50
C THR A 62 6.64 4.09 -12.76
N ARG A 63 5.85 3.01 -12.82
CA ARG A 63 6.24 1.73 -12.23
C ARG A 63 7.48 1.13 -12.88
N LEU A 64 7.58 1.19 -14.21
CA LEU A 64 8.76 0.72 -14.94
C LEU A 64 10.01 1.51 -14.54
N GLU A 65 9.90 2.84 -14.46
CA GLU A 65 11.00 3.72 -14.07
C GLU A 65 11.48 3.44 -12.63
N LEU A 66 10.54 3.35 -11.68
CA LEU A 66 10.84 3.01 -10.29
C LEU A 66 11.50 1.64 -10.16
N GLY A 67 10.99 0.65 -10.91
CA GLY A 67 11.56 -0.69 -10.91
C GLY A 67 13.00 -0.70 -11.39
N ILE A 68 13.29 -0.01 -12.50
CA ILE A 68 14.65 0.11 -13.06
C ILE A 68 15.58 0.86 -12.10
N HIS A 69 15.12 1.95 -11.51
CA HIS A 69 15.92 2.82 -10.64
C HIS A 69 16.34 2.10 -9.35
N TYR A 70 15.39 1.40 -8.72
CA TYR A 70 15.63 0.73 -7.44
C TYR A 70 16.05 -0.73 -7.57
N LYS A 71 15.99 -1.33 -8.75
CA LYS A 71 16.19 -2.76 -8.98
C LYS A 71 15.22 -3.63 -8.17
N ILE A 72 13.97 -3.19 -8.09
CA ILE A 72 12.89 -3.91 -7.39
C ILE A 72 11.72 -4.06 -8.37
N PRO A 73 11.38 -5.28 -8.81
CA PRO A 73 10.29 -5.49 -9.77
C PRO A 73 8.91 -5.43 -9.12
N TYR A 74 8.85 -5.59 -7.80
CA TYR A 74 7.61 -5.70 -7.04
C TYR A 74 7.00 -4.33 -6.70
N PRO A 75 5.66 -4.27 -6.51
CA PRO A 75 4.97 -3.13 -5.94
C PRO A 75 5.63 -2.70 -4.62
N ARG A 76 6.00 -1.42 -4.51
CA ARG A 76 6.54 -0.88 -3.27
C ARG A 76 5.40 -0.62 -2.27
N PRO A 77 5.45 -1.18 -1.06
CA PRO A 77 4.56 -0.76 0.03
C PRO A 77 4.77 0.73 0.31
N TYR A 78 3.70 1.50 0.41
CA TYR A 78 3.76 2.89 0.82
C TYR A 78 3.48 3.00 2.32
N HIS A 79 4.43 3.56 3.06
CA HIS A 79 4.30 3.76 4.50
C HIS A 79 3.57 5.07 4.77
N VAL A 80 2.29 4.97 5.10
CA VAL A 80 1.54 6.09 5.69
C VAL A 80 1.61 5.93 7.20
N VAL A 81 2.25 6.88 7.87
CA VAL A 81 2.20 6.99 9.33
C VAL A 81 0.78 7.43 9.70
N PRO A 82 0.01 6.61 10.43
CA PRO A 82 -1.33 7.00 10.85
C PRO A 82 -1.27 8.30 11.66
N GLY A 83 -2.09 9.30 11.30
CA GLY A 83 -2.22 10.56 12.03
C GLY A 83 -1.29 11.70 11.60
N ALA A 84 -0.27 11.48 10.76
CA ALA A 84 0.60 12.57 10.29
C ALA A 84 -0.10 13.56 9.35
N THR A 85 -1.13 13.12 8.64
CA THR A 85 -1.87 13.89 7.62
C THR A 85 -3.37 14.01 7.90
N GLY A 86 -3.86 13.41 8.99
CA GLY A 86 -5.30 13.36 9.33
C GLY A 86 -6.18 12.55 8.36
N LYS A 87 -5.58 11.93 7.33
CA LYS A 87 -6.28 11.13 6.31
C LYS A 87 -6.03 9.63 6.54
N THR A 88 -7.03 8.78 6.25
CA THR A 88 -6.87 7.32 6.29
C THR A 88 -5.89 6.84 5.22
N ARG A 89 -5.31 5.65 5.40
CA ARG A 89 -4.32 5.07 4.46
C ARG A 89 -4.88 4.90 3.05
N ASP A 90 -6.20 4.72 2.92
CA ASP A 90 -6.93 4.64 1.65
C ASP A 90 -6.78 5.91 0.80
N MET A 91 -6.63 7.07 1.46
CA MET A 91 -6.60 8.39 0.79
C MET A 91 -5.21 8.81 0.27
N ILE A 92 -4.15 8.04 0.58
CA ILE A 92 -2.77 8.38 0.20
C ILE A 92 -2.18 7.24 -0.63
N LYS A 93 -2.90 6.87 -1.70
CA LYS A 93 -2.40 5.93 -2.71
C LYS A 93 -1.67 6.74 -3.79
N PRO A 94 -0.39 6.48 -4.07
CA PRO A 94 0.28 7.17 -5.17
C PRO A 94 -0.37 6.76 -6.50
N ALA A 95 -0.46 7.69 -7.45
CA ALA A 95 -1.13 7.46 -8.74
C ALA A 95 -0.57 6.25 -9.52
N TYR A 96 0.72 5.94 -9.35
CA TYR A 96 1.36 4.78 -9.98
C TYR A 96 1.06 3.42 -9.29
N MET A 97 0.25 3.39 -8.24
CA MET A 97 -0.18 2.16 -7.58
C MET A 97 -1.66 1.84 -7.85
N ALA A 98 -2.35 2.59 -8.72
CA ALA A 98 -3.79 2.48 -8.94
C ALA A 98 -4.29 1.05 -9.19
N SER A 99 -3.51 0.20 -9.87
CA SER A 99 -3.85 -1.20 -10.16
C SER A 99 -3.64 -2.18 -8.98
N TYR A 100 -3.05 -1.72 -7.87
CA TYR A 100 -2.97 -2.48 -6.61
C TYR A 100 -4.00 -1.90 -5.63
N ASP A 101 -5.24 -2.33 -5.80
CA ASP A 101 -6.15 -2.38 -4.65
C ASP A 101 -5.69 -3.56 -3.81
N TRP A 102 -4.64 -3.33 -3.01
CA TRP A 102 -4.43 -4.22 -1.89
C TRP A 102 -5.64 -4.04 -0.99
N ASP A 103 -6.40 -5.11 -0.84
CA ASP A 103 -7.56 -5.12 0.04
C ASP A 103 -7.08 -4.85 1.47
N LEU A 104 -7.24 -3.60 1.89
CA LEU A 104 -6.96 -3.11 3.23
C LEU A 104 -7.72 -3.87 4.32
N SER A 105 -8.75 -4.66 3.96
CA SER A 105 -9.44 -5.52 4.91
C SER A 105 -8.55 -6.63 5.50
N HIS A 106 -7.45 -7.02 4.81
CA HIS A 106 -6.58 -8.11 5.28
C HIS A 106 -5.41 -7.64 6.18
N SER A 107 -5.20 -6.32 6.38
CA SER A 107 -4.20 -5.83 7.35
C SER A 107 -4.70 -5.72 8.79
N HIS A 108 -5.95 -6.13 9.05
CA HIS A 108 -6.46 -6.41 10.39
C HIS A 108 -6.64 -7.92 10.62
N THR A 109 -5.66 -8.74 10.24
CA THR A 109 -5.25 -9.78 11.18
C THR A 109 -3.99 -9.27 11.85
N THR A 110 -4.18 -8.40 12.84
CA THR A 110 -3.32 -8.48 14.01
C THR A 110 -3.32 -9.96 14.36
N ARG A 111 -2.18 -10.64 14.19
CA ARG A 111 -1.91 -11.77 15.06
C ARG A 111 -1.80 -11.16 16.46
N GLU A 112 -2.95 -10.87 17.04
CA GLU A 112 -3.29 -11.25 18.40
C GLU A 112 -3.36 -12.78 18.44
N ALA A 113 -2.33 -13.44 17.90
CA ALA A 113 -2.00 -14.78 18.31
C ALA A 113 -1.60 -14.57 19.75
N LYS A 114 -2.49 -14.97 20.67
CA LYS A 114 -2.23 -15.15 22.09
C LYS A 114 -0.77 -15.58 22.23
N ARG A 115 0.12 -14.64 22.53
CA ARG A 115 1.46 -14.98 22.96
C ARG A 115 1.20 -15.85 24.18
N PRO A 116 1.64 -17.12 24.22
CA PRO A 116 1.44 -17.91 25.42
C PRO A 116 2.03 -17.07 26.54
N LYS A 117 1.20 -16.79 27.57
CA LYS A 117 1.62 -16.03 28.74
C LYS A 117 2.99 -16.58 29.13
N THR A 118 3.98 -15.71 29.22
CA THR A 118 5.25 -16.18 29.74
C THR A 118 5.00 -16.67 31.17
N ARG A 119 5.79 -17.63 31.66
CA ARG A 119 5.70 -18.15 33.05
C ARG A 119 5.68 -17.05 34.13
N PHE A 120 6.05 -15.82 33.77
CA PHE A 120 6.04 -14.63 34.63
C PHE A 120 4.70 -13.88 34.68
N GLU A 121 3.73 -14.21 33.81
CA GLU A 121 2.42 -13.53 33.69
C GLU A 121 1.24 -14.40 34.20
N GLU A 122 1.53 -15.58 34.75
CA GLU A 122 0.54 -16.47 35.37
C GLU A 122 0.18 -16.06 36.80
N ASP A 123 1.04 -15.27 37.49
CA ASP A 123 0.89 -14.95 38.92
C ASP A 123 0.33 -13.53 39.20
N PHE A 124 -0.17 -12.79 38.19
CA PHE A 124 -0.77 -11.47 38.40
C PHE A 124 -2.29 -11.57 38.40
N ASP A 125 -2.87 -11.84 39.57
CA ASP A 125 -4.31 -11.80 39.82
C ASP A 125 -4.83 -10.37 39.62
N GLU A 126 -5.79 -10.21 38.72
CA GLU A 126 -6.33 -8.93 38.25
C GLU A 126 -7.29 -8.25 39.26
N GLU A 127 -7.37 -8.75 40.50
CA GLU A 127 -8.17 -8.16 41.58
C GLU A 127 -7.43 -7.09 42.40
N ASP A 128 -6.10 -6.95 42.25
CA ASP A 128 -5.29 -6.03 43.06
C ASP A 128 -4.61 -4.95 42.19
N ASN A 129 -5.41 -4.22 41.39
CA ASN A 129 -4.96 -3.03 40.66
C ASN A 129 -5.19 -1.75 41.50
N PRO A 130 -4.18 -1.23 42.23
CA PRO A 130 -4.35 -0.13 43.18
C PRO A 130 -4.58 1.25 42.53
N LEU A 131 -4.72 1.34 41.21
CA LEU A 131 -4.85 2.62 40.50
C LEU A 131 -6.29 3.02 40.13
N GLN A 132 -7.31 2.24 40.50
CA GLN A 132 -8.71 2.70 40.42
C GLN A 132 -9.16 3.51 41.65
N VAL A 133 -8.45 4.61 41.95
CA VAL A 133 -8.94 5.60 42.91
C VAL A 133 -9.85 6.59 42.20
N ARG A 134 -11.16 6.44 42.38
CA ARG A 134 -12.20 7.40 41.97
C ARG A 134 -11.93 8.77 42.59
N ARG A 135 -11.27 9.68 41.87
CA ARG A 135 -11.12 11.08 42.28
C ARG A 135 -12.40 11.85 41.96
N LYS A 136 -13.21 12.16 42.99
CA LYS A 136 -14.30 13.14 42.89
C LYS A 136 -13.72 14.54 42.57
N PRO A 137 -14.41 15.38 41.77
CA PRO A 137 -13.93 16.72 41.45
C PRO A 137 -13.99 17.63 42.69
N ARG A 138 -12.87 18.26 43.06
CA ARG A 138 -12.82 19.33 44.06
C ARG A 138 -13.06 20.67 43.37
N GLY A 139 -14.12 21.37 43.78
CA GLY A 139 -14.43 22.72 43.34
C GLY A 139 -13.42 23.75 43.86
N TYR A 140 -13.18 24.78 43.04
CA TYR A 140 -12.41 25.98 43.39
C TYR A 140 -13.30 26.97 44.15
N GLN A 141 -12.87 27.42 45.33
CA GLN A 141 -13.34 28.67 45.94
C GLN A 141 -12.13 29.57 46.20
N VAL A 142 -12.29 30.83 45.80
CA VAL A 142 -11.31 31.92 45.86
C VAL A 142 -11.70 32.81 47.05
N GLY A 143 -10.76 33.17 47.92
CA GLY A 143 -10.93 34.17 48.97
C GLY A 143 -9.57 34.84 49.22
N THR A 144 -9.36 36.08 48.75
CA THR A 144 -9.54 37.36 49.47
C THR A 144 -8.67 37.50 50.72
N SER A 145 -7.71 38.41 50.65
CA SER A 145 -7.38 39.38 51.69
C SER A 145 -6.90 40.66 51.00
#